data_AF-A0A4P2TF14-F1
#
_entry.id   AF-A0A4P2TF14-F1
#
_cell.length_a   1.000
_cell.length_b   1.000
_cell.length_c   1.000
_cell.angle_alpha   90.00
_cell.angle_beta   90.00
_cell.angle_gamma   90.00
#
_symmetry.space_group_name_H-M   'P 1'
#
loop_
_entity.id
_entity.type
_entity.pdbx_description
1 polymer ?
#
loop_
_entity_poly.entity_id
_entity_poly.type
_entity_poly.pdbx_seq_one_letter_code
_entity_poly.pdbx_strand_id
1 'polypeptide(L)' 'TTKIKNLDANIDSFKVKLTDDDLKEISSEIREEDVAGARQNTSFGPTNWNYAPRK' A
#
# COMPACT_ATOMS: atom_id res chain seq x y z
N THR A 1 -3.63 12.31 0.41
CA THR A 1 -2.53 13.08 -0.21
C THR A 1 -2.61 14.52 0.25
N THR A 2 -1.51 15.16 0.65
CA THR A 2 -1.50 16.56 1.13
C THR A 2 -0.76 17.51 0.18
N LYS A 3 -0.20 16.99 -0.92
CA LYS A 3 0.58 17.76 -1.91
C LYS A 3 -0.15 17.72 -3.25
N ILE A 4 -0.34 18.88 -3.89
CA ILE A 4 -1.07 19.02 -5.16
C ILE A 4 -0.48 18.10 -6.24
N LYS A 5 0.84 18.09 -6.41
CA LYS A 5 1.52 17.18 -7.36
C LYS A 5 1.22 15.69 -7.16
N ASN A 6 0.95 15.27 -5.93
CA ASN A 6 0.58 13.88 -5.62
C ASN A 6 -0.90 13.63 -5.93
N LEU A 7 -1.75 14.67 -5.85
CA LEU A 7 -3.13 14.58 -6.30
C LEU A 7 -3.19 14.46 -7.83
N ASP A 8 -2.45 15.28 -8.56
CA ASP A 8 -2.40 15.23 -10.02
C ASP A 8 -1.88 13.86 -10.52
N ALA A 9 -0.81 13.35 -9.92
CA ALA A 9 -0.28 12.02 -10.25
C ALA A 9 -1.30 10.89 -9.97
N ASN A 10 -2.10 10.99 -8.90
CA ASN A 10 -3.16 10.03 -8.61
C ASN A 10 -4.34 10.16 -9.58
N ILE A 11 -4.60 11.34 -10.14
CA ILE A 11 -5.63 11.54 -11.16
C ILE A 11 -5.15 10.96 -12.51
N ASP A 12 -3.88 11.16 -12.84
CA ASP A 12 -3.31 10.64 -14.09
C ASP A 12 -3.18 9.11 -14.10
N SER A 13 -3.13 8.44 -12.93
CA SER A 13 -3.09 6.98 -12.87
C SER A 13 -4.35 6.32 -13.45
N PHE A 14 -5.49 7.00 -13.47
CA PHE A 14 -6.73 6.51 -14.10
C PHE A 14 -6.62 6.39 -15.63
N LYS A 15 -5.62 7.03 -16.25
CA LYS A 15 -5.39 6.96 -17.70
C LYS A 15 -4.55 5.74 -18.10
N VAL A 16 -3.91 5.08 -17.13
CA VAL A 16 -3.08 3.90 -17.38
C VAL A 16 -3.99 2.71 -17.71
N LYS A 17 -3.69 2.03 -18.81
CA LYS A 17 -4.33 0.76 -19.18
C LYS A 17 -3.31 -0.35 -18.95
N LEU A 18 -3.65 -1.26 -18.05
CA LEU A 18 -2.84 -2.45 -17.78
C LEU A 18 -3.39 -3.59 -18.63
N THR A 19 -2.48 -4.32 -19.28
CA THR A 19 -2.78 -5.57 -19.97
C THR A 19 -2.72 -6.74 -18.99
N ASP A 20 -3.20 -7.91 -19.41
CA ASP A 20 -3.17 -9.11 -18.57
C ASP A 20 -1.73 -9.55 -18.21
N ASP A 21 -0.76 -9.25 -19.07
CA ASP A 21 0.65 -9.55 -18.82
C ASP A 21 1.27 -8.55 -17.83
N ASP A 22 0.92 -7.25 -17.92
CA ASP A 22 1.34 -6.25 -16.93
C ASP A 22 0.81 -6.59 -15.53
N LEU A 23 -0.44 -7.06 -15.44
CA LEU A 23 -1.05 -7.47 -14.18
C LEU A 23 -0.36 -8.69 -13.58
N LYS A 24 0.02 -9.67 -14.42
CA LYS A 24 0.79 -10.85 -13.97
C LYS A 24 2.15 -10.47 -13.44
N GLU A 25 2.88 -9.62 -14.15
CA GLU A 25 4.20 -9.13 -13.73
C GLU A 25 4.11 -8.43 -12.37
N ILE A 26 3.20 -7.46 -12.23
CA ILE A 26 2.98 -6.71 -10.97
C ILE A 26 2.58 -7.66 -9.83
N SER A 27 1.74 -8.65 -10.10
CA SER A 27 1.29 -9.61 -9.09
C SER A 27 2.40 -10.56 -8.63
N SER A 28 3.31 -10.93 -9.54
CA SER A 28 4.40 -11.85 -9.26
C SER A 28 5.52 -11.24 -8.40
N GLU A 29 5.64 -9.90 -8.41
CA GLU A 29 6.63 -9.17 -7.63
C GLU A 29 6.26 -9.09 -6.14
N ILE A 30 4.99 -9.31 -5.80
CA ILE A 30 4.50 -9.30 -4.41
C ILE A 30 4.41 -10.75 -3.92
N ARG A 31 5.29 -11.11 -2.99
CA ARG A 31 5.26 -12.41 -2.34
C ARG A 31 4.00 -12.54 -1.47
N GLU A 32 3.24 -13.62 -1.62
CA GLU A 32 1.95 -13.83 -0.91
C GLU A 32 2.13 -13.82 0.63
N GLU A 33 3.28 -14.27 1.11
CA GLU A 33 3.69 -14.26 2.52
C GLU A 33 3.83 -12.85 3.12
N ASP A 34 4.11 -11.81 2.30
CA ASP A 34 4.18 -10.41 2.75
C ASP A 34 2.78 -9.80 2.95
N VAL A 35 1.74 -10.47 2.43
CA VAL A 35 0.34 -10.01 2.43
C VAL A 35 -0.57 -10.82 3.36
N ALA A 36 -0.14 -12.02 3.77
CA ALA A 36 -0.88 -12.97 4.63
C ALA A 36 -1.09 -12.52 6.10
N GLY A 37 -0.61 -11.32 6.49
CA GLY A 37 -0.73 -10.76 7.84
C GLY A 37 0.32 -11.33 8.81
N ALA A 38 0.80 -10.61 9.83
CA ALA A 38 0.42 -9.33 10.41
C ALA A 38 1.10 -8.14 9.72
N ARG A 39 0.35 -7.06 9.46
CA ARG A 39 0.90 -5.74 9.11
C ARG A 39 1.53 -5.09 10.33
N GLN A 40 2.54 -5.73 10.92
CA GLN A 40 3.45 -5.03 11.82
C GLN A 40 4.33 -4.19 10.91
N ASN A 41 3.86 -2.97 10.62
CA ASN A 41 4.71 -1.93 10.08
C ASN A 41 5.74 -1.66 11.19
N THR A 42 6.85 -2.40 11.20
CA THR A 42 7.82 -2.43 12.32
C THR A 42 8.40 -1.05 12.60
N SER A 43 8.33 -0.15 11.63
CA SER A 43 8.67 1.28 11.76
C SER A 43 7.74 2.08 12.69
N PHE A 44 6.50 1.63 12.92
CA PHE A 44 5.51 2.26 13.81
C PHE A 44 5.29 1.51 15.14
N GLY A 45 6.19 0.59 15.49
CA GLY A 45 6.14 -0.15 16.76
C GLY A 45 5.83 0.70 18.02
N PRO A 46 6.39 1.92 18.16
CA PRO A 46 6.14 2.77 19.33
C PRO A 46 4.75 3.44 19.37
N THR A 47 4.02 3.56 18.26
CA THR A 47 2.71 4.25 18.22
C THR A 47 1.53 3.29 18.31
N ASN A 48 1.75 1.99 18.09
CA ASN A 48 0.68 0.99 18.05
C ASN A 48 0.00 0.75 19.42
N TRP A 49 0.70 0.96 20.53
CA TRP A 49 0.17 0.74 21.88
C TRP A 49 -0.41 2.00 22.54
N ASN A 50 -0.03 3.20 22.06
CA ASN A 50 -0.45 4.47 22.65
C ASN A 50 -1.95 4.79 22.44
N TYR A 51 -2.57 4.21 21.42
CA TYR A 51 -3.99 4.42 21.08
C TYR A 51 -4.83 3.15 21.12
N ALA A 52 -4.26 2.04 21.61
CA ALA A 52 -5.02 0.83 21.84
C ALA A 52 -5.96 1.06 23.04
N PRO A 53 -7.29 0.91 22.89
CA PRO A 53 -8.20 1.06 24.02
C PRO A 53 -7.86 0.01 25.08
N ARG A 54 -7.54 0.45 26.30
CA ARG A 54 -7.42 -0.44 27.46
C ARG A 54 -8.81 -0.98 27.78
N LYS A 55 -8.92 -2.32 27.91
CA LYS A 55 -10.05 -2.94 28.60
C LYS A 55 -9.93 -2.72 30.10
#